data_AF-A0A949XYR2-F1
#
_entry.id   AF-A0A949XYR2-F1
#
_cell.length_a   1.000
_cell.length_b   1.000
_cell.length_c   1.000
_cell.angle_alpha   90.00
_cell.angle_beta   90.00
_cell.angle_gamma   90.00
#
_symmetry.space_group_name_H-M   'P 1'
#
loop_
_entity.id
_entity.type
_entity.pdbx_description
1 polymer ?
#
loop_
_entity_poly.entity_id
_entity_poly.type
_entity_poly.pdbx_seq_one_letter_code
_entity_poly.pdbx_strand_id
1 'polypeptide(L)'
;LWDMDGVLLDTLSQDDALCNQLLHAIVDSGATVDRATIRRFFPFDLPEFWRRILETIAPSSDRGRQDELIPKLVDAHEAARESTPVALNLGIEDVLRAAREEGLKLAVVSNNPTTQVREMLRRHHNLLPRFDEVIGNDLQRVAKKPAPDSYLFAARALDVPARRCVVIEDSLLGVHAGRAAGCFVVGVATGSASFEDLEASPSVDRTYLSFEMNRVAMTPGLVTKKSILTPNDFVSHMIEHLAWRVGCSIDLRWNNADWSALGRALGEVMRTFPRSRDSTAVLGMIDDGSAEVRLEANAPGRLSLKGVGGVDLDWFLGLRCEQMSSGKPLVEILGGIADAVPVHLDVTVCSVEDPHHSWEGVFRSVGSAFLRLMVERSDRPSGEDGPEPDEPVESDWKVLRRSTMSAEVLRSTAESEVRVFLDCSGFQPTRCRFDVSDSIHVEGLGDLLEGLSRAAGVRLDVDFKATRLSSSHVVMEDTGMVIGRALKEVLVRRMRRWGINGAGSSVSSGEDLDQSPIQVGLSVEGRKFWKYVPFAMSYEEFRRSFLIGHTVGRGLFSEDLDDFIDGFSGGAMGSVVVHIRKPVTPQEGWPMLFRALGTAIAEALERNPSRKGVTPGVKATLD
;
A
#
# COMPACT_ATOMS: atom_id res chain seq x y z
N LEU A 1 25.55 26.29 -2.76
CA LEU A 1 26.76 25.72 -3.41
C LEU A 1 26.30 24.42 -4.05
N TRP A 2 26.41 24.32 -5.37
CA TRP A 2 25.79 23.27 -6.15
C TRP A 2 26.87 22.39 -6.76
N ASP A 3 26.79 21.07 -6.61
CA ASP A 3 27.47 20.20 -7.56
C ASP A 3 26.88 20.38 -8.97
N MET A 4 27.59 19.93 -10.00
CA MET A 4 27.14 20.01 -11.39
C MET A 4 26.55 18.68 -11.87
N ASP A 5 27.29 17.60 -11.72
CA ASP A 5 26.99 16.30 -12.29
C ASP A 5 26.01 15.57 -11.35
N GLY A 6 24.92 15.05 -11.88
CA GLY A 6 23.86 14.45 -11.04
C GLY A 6 23.04 15.45 -10.23
N VAL A 7 23.44 16.73 -10.11
CA VAL A 7 22.68 17.81 -9.43
C VAL A 7 22.07 18.80 -10.43
N LEU A 8 22.89 19.53 -11.20
CA LEU A 8 22.37 20.46 -12.21
C LEU A 8 22.02 19.72 -13.50
N LEU A 9 22.91 18.82 -13.91
CA LEU A 9 22.85 18.06 -15.14
C LEU A 9 22.48 16.61 -14.83
N ASP A 10 21.57 16.04 -15.60
CA ASP A 10 21.19 14.62 -15.50
C ASP A 10 22.21 13.74 -16.24
N THR A 11 23.43 13.75 -15.72
CA THR A 11 24.56 12.98 -16.26
C THR A 11 24.40 11.49 -16.01
N LEU A 12 23.64 11.08 -15.00
CA LEU A 12 23.36 9.67 -14.76
C LEU A 12 22.45 9.09 -15.85
N SER A 13 21.36 9.76 -16.24
CA SER A 13 20.52 9.28 -17.34
C SER A 13 21.25 9.34 -18.68
N GLN A 14 22.15 10.31 -18.86
CA GLN A 14 23.02 10.35 -20.05
C GLN A 14 23.90 9.09 -20.10
N ASP A 15 24.62 8.78 -19.03
CA ASP A 15 25.46 7.58 -18.96
C ASP A 15 24.64 6.29 -19.08
N ASP A 16 23.45 6.23 -18.49
CA ASP A 16 22.53 5.09 -18.61
C ASP A 16 22.22 4.76 -20.08
N ALA A 17 21.92 5.79 -20.88
CA ALA A 17 21.66 5.65 -22.29
C ALA A 17 22.93 5.33 -23.09
N LEU A 18 24.03 6.04 -22.84
CA LEU A 18 25.29 5.86 -23.58
C LEU A 18 25.91 4.50 -23.31
N CYS A 19 25.88 4.02 -22.07
CA CYS A 19 26.49 2.75 -21.72
C CYS A 19 25.87 1.58 -22.47
N ASN A 20 24.55 1.48 -22.47
CA ASN A 20 23.88 0.41 -23.19
C ASN A 20 24.10 0.50 -24.71
N GLN A 21 24.13 1.72 -25.28
CA GLN A 21 24.48 1.91 -26.70
C GLN A 21 25.90 1.42 -27.02
N LEU A 22 26.87 1.75 -26.18
CA LEU A 22 28.27 1.39 -26.38
C LEU A 22 28.54 -0.10 -26.15
N LEU A 23 27.86 -0.72 -25.16
CA LEU A 23 27.89 -2.17 -24.96
C LEU A 23 27.38 -2.91 -26.22
N HIS A 24 26.23 -2.49 -26.75
CA HIS A 24 25.68 -3.05 -27.98
C HIS A 24 26.61 -2.89 -29.19
N ALA A 25 27.29 -1.75 -29.31
CA ALA A 25 28.13 -1.42 -30.46
C ALA A 25 29.54 -2.05 -30.42
N ILE A 26 30.14 -2.14 -29.22
CA ILE A 26 31.57 -2.46 -29.06
C ILE A 26 31.79 -3.85 -28.45
N VAL A 27 30.85 -4.34 -27.63
CA VAL A 27 31.01 -5.62 -26.92
C VAL A 27 30.28 -6.76 -27.63
N ASP A 28 28.94 -6.68 -27.71
CA ASP A 28 28.07 -7.63 -28.40
C ASP A 28 26.64 -7.04 -28.53
N SER A 29 25.90 -7.40 -29.58
CA SER A 29 24.54 -6.88 -29.82
C SER A 29 23.51 -7.27 -28.75
N GLY A 30 23.77 -8.28 -27.91
CA GLY A 30 22.94 -8.63 -26.76
C GLY A 30 23.40 -8.04 -25.42
N ALA A 31 24.55 -7.35 -25.37
CA ALA A 31 25.12 -6.86 -24.12
C ALA A 31 24.33 -5.66 -23.56
N THR A 32 23.81 -5.79 -22.35
CA THR A 32 23.08 -4.74 -21.63
C THR A 32 23.50 -4.72 -20.16
N VAL A 33 23.30 -3.58 -19.52
CA VAL A 33 23.52 -3.39 -18.08
C VAL A 33 22.37 -2.56 -17.51
N ASP A 34 21.92 -2.90 -16.30
CA ASP A 34 20.85 -2.18 -15.64
C ASP A 34 21.34 -0.84 -15.05
N ARG A 35 20.41 0.12 -14.92
CA ARG A 35 20.69 1.46 -14.41
C ARG A 35 21.25 1.46 -12.98
N ALA A 36 20.86 0.50 -12.12
CA ALA A 36 21.36 0.44 -10.75
C ALA A 36 22.84 0.06 -10.72
N THR A 37 23.27 -0.85 -11.59
CA THR A 37 24.69 -1.18 -11.81
C THR A 37 25.47 0.03 -12.33
N ILE A 38 24.93 0.76 -13.32
CA ILE A 38 25.56 2.00 -13.82
C ILE A 38 25.71 3.02 -12.68
N ARG A 39 24.63 3.30 -11.94
CA ARG A 39 24.61 4.23 -10.80
C ARG A 39 25.66 3.86 -9.75
N ARG A 40 25.78 2.57 -9.41
CA ARG A 40 26.76 2.06 -8.45
C ARG A 40 28.20 2.38 -8.85
N PHE A 41 28.51 2.36 -10.15
CA PHE A 41 29.85 2.60 -10.65
C PHE A 41 30.07 4.03 -11.15
N PHE A 42 29.00 4.83 -11.28
CA PHE A 42 29.04 6.23 -11.71
C PHE A 42 30.10 7.11 -11.00
N PRO A 43 30.43 6.91 -9.71
CA PRO A 43 31.50 7.68 -9.05
C PRO A 43 32.94 7.40 -9.52
N PHE A 44 33.18 6.31 -10.27
CA PHE A 44 34.54 5.93 -10.72
C PHE A 44 34.94 6.66 -12.01
N ASP A 45 36.25 6.74 -12.27
CA ASP A 45 36.73 7.20 -13.58
C ASP A 45 36.32 6.22 -14.70
N LEU A 46 36.26 6.68 -15.94
CA LEU A 46 35.79 5.88 -17.07
C LEU A 46 36.52 4.52 -17.23
N PRO A 47 37.85 4.43 -17.08
CA PRO A 47 38.54 3.15 -17.14
C PRO A 47 38.07 2.14 -16.07
N GLU A 48 37.95 2.56 -14.82
CA GLU A 48 37.49 1.70 -13.73
C GLU A 48 35.99 1.42 -13.82
N PHE A 49 35.19 2.41 -14.21
CA PHE A 49 33.76 2.26 -14.49
C PHE A 49 33.50 1.15 -15.52
N TRP A 50 34.18 1.21 -16.68
CA TRP A 50 34.01 0.21 -17.73
C TRP A 50 34.55 -1.16 -17.33
N ARG A 51 35.66 -1.22 -16.60
CA ARG A 51 36.18 -2.47 -16.03
C ARG A 51 35.11 -3.17 -15.19
N ARG A 52 34.49 -2.44 -14.26
CA ARG A 52 33.45 -2.98 -13.36
C ARG A 52 32.18 -3.38 -14.10
N ILE A 53 31.76 -2.62 -15.12
CA ILE A 53 30.62 -2.99 -15.97
C ILE A 53 30.91 -4.31 -16.69
N LEU A 54 32.07 -4.45 -17.34
CA LEU A 54 32.45 -5.66 -18.06
C LEU A 54 32.56 -6.88 -17.12
N GLU A 55 33.12 -6.70 -15.93
CA GLU A 55 33.16 -7.73 -14.88
C GLU A 55 31.77 -8.17 -14.44
N THR A 56 30.79 -7.26 -14.44
CA THR A 56 29.41 -7.55 -14.01
C THR A 56 28.62 -8.29 -15.09
N ILE A 57 28.69 -7.84 -16.36
CA ILE A 57 27.88 -8.42 -17.45
C ILE A 57 28.52 -9.66 -18.08
N ALA A 58 29.84 -9.83 -17.94
CA ALA A 58 30.59 -10.93 -18.52
C ALA A 58 31.70 -11.43 -17.58
N PRO A 59 31.38 -11.95 -16.38
CA PRO A 59 32.35 -12.33 -15.35
C PRO A 59 33.32 -13.45 -15.79
N SER A 60 32.92 -14.26 -16.76
CA SER A 60 33.73 -15.37 -17.31
C SER A 60 34.53 -14.98 -18.57
N SER A 61 34.52 -13.70 -18.97
CA SER A 61 35.27 -13.25 -20.14
C SER A 61 36.78 -13.21 -19.88
N ASP A 62 37.57 -13.48 -20.93
CA ASP A 62 39.03 -13.43 -20.86
C ASP A 62 39.51 -12.01 -20.51
N ARG A 63 40.40 -11.90 -19.51
CA ARG A 63 40.98 -10.61 -19.07
C ARG A 63 41.67 -9.90 -20.23
N GLY A 64 42.31 -10.64 -21.14
CA GLY A 64 42.93 -10.06 -22.34
C GLY A 64 41.93 -9.32 -23.22
N ARG A 65 40.73 -9.88 -23.40
CA ARG A 65 39.65 -9.24 -24.15
C ARG A 65 39.12 -7.99 -23.43
N GLN A 66 39.01 -8.01 -22.11
CA GLN A 66 38.56 -6.83 -21.35
C GLN A 66 39.57 -5.69 -21.46
N ASP A 67 40.86 -5.97 -21.32
CA ASP A 67 41.94 -4.98 -21.43
C ASP A 67 42.00 -4.34 -22.84
N GLU A 68 41.60 -5.07 -23.89
CA GLU A 68 41.46 -4.53 -25.25
C GLU A 68 40.21 -3.68 -25.48
N LEU A 69 39.12 -3.96 -24.75
CA LEU A 69 37.83 -3.28 -24.90
C LEU A 69 37.77 -1.97 -24.11
N ILE A 70 38.36 -1.93 -22.91
CA ILE A 70 38.28 -0.77 -22.00
C ILE A 70 38.72 0.53 -22.69
N PRO A 71 39.90 0.63 -23.36
CA PRO A 71 40.31 1.87 -24.02
C PRO A 71 39.32 2.32 -25.10
N LYS A 72 38.79 1.37 -25.90
CA LYS A 72 37.80 1.67 -26.95
C LYS A 72 36.48 2.20 -26.37
N LEU A 73 36.03 1.61 -25.27
CA LEU A 73 34.84 2.04 -24.55
C LEU A 73 35.04 3.42 -23.89
N VAL A 74 36.22 3.69 -23.33
CA VAL A 74 36.58 5.00 -22.78
C VAL A 74 36.55 6.07 -23.86
N ASP A 75 37.30 5.88 -24.95
CA ASP A 75 37.37 6.85 -26.07
C ASP A 75 35.99 7.12 -26.67
N ALA A 76 35.20 6.06 -26.89
CA ALA A 76 33.86 6.20 -27.44
C ALA A 76 32.89 6.88 -26.47
N HIS A 77 33.01 6.63 -25.17
CA HIS A 77 32.18 7.27 -24.15
C HIS A 77 32.52 8.77 -24.04
N GLU A 78 33.79 9.15 -24.01
CA GLU A 78 34.20 10.57 -24.00
C GLU A 78 33.68 11.31 -25.24
N ALA A 79 33.87 10.75 -26.43
CA ALA A 79 33.36 11.32 -27.68
C ALA A 79 31.83 11.45 -27.68
N ALA A 80 31.12 10.44 -27.13
CA ALA A 80 29.67 10.46 -27.04
C ALA A 80 29.18 11.53 -26.05
N ARG A 81 29.83 11.71 -24.89
CA ARG A 81 29.50 12.78 -23.93
C ARG A 81 29.71 14.17 -24.53
N GLU A 82 30.78 14.38 -25.29
CA GLU A 82 31.06 15.67 -25.93
C GLU A 82 30.06 16.04 -27.03
N SER A 83 29.57 15.03 -27.77
CA SER A 83 28.64 15.21 -28.89
C SER A 83 27.16 15.16 -28.50
N THR A 84 26.83 14.67 -27.30
CA THR A 84 25.45 14.52 -26.83
C THR A 84 25.10 15.60 -25.81
N PRO A 85 24.08 16.44 -26.05
CA PRO A 85 23.60 17.37 -25.04
C PRO A 85 23.04 16.63 -23.82
N VAL A 86 23.59 16.88 -22.63
CA VAL A 86 23.00 16.41 -21.37
C VAL A 86 21.76 17.23 -20.99
N ALA A 87 20.72 16.61 -20.43
CA ALA A 87 19.53 17.29 -19.94
C ALA A 87 19.77 17.95 -18.57
N LEU A 88 18.94 18.93 -18.20
CA LEU A 88 18.89 19.41 -16.81
C LEU A 88 18.04 18.47 -15.96
N ASN A 89 18.39 18.36 -14.67
CA ASN A 89 17.51 17.68 -13.72
C ASN A 89 16.16 18.42 -13.63
N LEU A 90 15.06 17.68 -13.73
CA LEU A 90 13.72 18.25 -13.70
C LEU A 90 13.49 19.03 -12.40
N GLY A 91 12.96 20.26 -12.54
CA GLY A 91 12.71 21.18 -11.41
C GLY A 91 13.88 22.08 -11.04
N ILE A 92 15.11 21.82 -11.50
CA ILE A 92 16.30 22.58 -11.06
C ILE A 92 16.20 24.08 -11.39
N GLU A 93 15.63 24.42 -12.56
CA GLU A 93 15.52 25.81 -12.98
C GLU A 93 14.61 26.62 -12.07
N ASP A 94 13.54 26.02 -11.57
CA ASP A 94 12.59 26.65 -10.65
C ASP A 94 13.25 26.87 -9.29
N VAL A 95 14.02 25.90 -8.80
CA VAL A 95 14.76 26.04 -7.54
C VAL A 95 15.84 27.12 -7.65
N LEU A 96 16.60 27.17 -8.75
CA LEU A 96 17.60 28.21 -8.98
C LEU A 96 16.96 29.60 -9.10
N ARG A 97 15.81 29.70 -9.76
CA ARG A 97 15.05 30.96 -9.87
C ARG A 97 14.57 31.43 -8.50
N ALA A 98 13.93 30.56 -7.73
CA ALA A 98 13.46 30.87 -6.38
C ALA A 98 14.62 31.30 -5.46
N ALA A 99 15.76 30.60 -5.53
CA ALA A 99 16.94 30.97 -4.76
C ALA A 99 17.46 32.38 -5.11
N ARG A 100 17.44 32.77 -6.39
CA ARG A 100 17.80 34.12 -6.83
C ARG A 100 16.79 35.18 -6.37
N GLU A 101 15.50 34.88 -6.45
CA GLU A 101 14.42 35.77 -6.00
C GLU A 101 14.52 36.05 -4.49
N GLU A 102 14.97 35.06 -3.71
CA GLU A 102 15.30 35.19 -2.27
C GLU A 102 16.68 35.85 -1.99
N GLY A 103 17.38 36.31 -3.04
CA GLY A 103 18.66 37.01 -2.90
C GLY A 103 19.85 36.13 -2.52
N LEU A 104 19.76 34.81 -2.71
CA LEU A 104 20.87 33.89 -2.40
C LEU A 104 21.99 34.00 -3.45
N LYS A 105 23.24 33.98 -2.96
CA LYS A 105 24.43 33.83 -3.80
C LYS A 105 24.60 32.37 -4.22
N LEU A 106 24.86 32.14 -5.50
CA LEU A 106 24.93 30.80 -6.09
C LEU A 106 26.32 30.55 -6.67
N ALA A 107 26.90 29.38 -6.36
CA ALA A 107 28.14 28.92 -6.98
C ALA A 107 28.04 27.45 -7.35
N VAL A 108 28.66 27.09 -8.48
CA VAL A 108 28.89 25.69 -8.89
C VAL A 108 30.24 25.23 -8.36
N VAL A 109 30.30 24.02 -7.82
CA VAL A 109 31.49 23.39 -7.25
C VAL A 109 31.59 21.97 -7.78
N SER A 110 32.49 21.71 -8.73
CA SER A 110 32.62 20.40 -9.40
C SER A 110 34.05 19.86 -9.29
N ASN A 111 34.19 18.53 -9.39
CA ASN A 111 35.47 17.85 -9.53
C ASN A 111 36.01 17.89 -10.99
N ASN A 112 35.35 18.60 -11.91
CA ASN A 112 35.83 18.88 -13.27
C ASN A 112 36.60 20.21 -13.35
N PRO A 113 37.49 20.42 -14.34
CA PRO A 113 38.19 21.69 -14.54
C PRO A 113 37.24 22.87 -14.72
N THR A 114 37.59 24.04 -14.19
CA THR A 114 36.75 25.26 -14.20
C THR A 114 36.34 25.66 -15.62
N THR A 115 37.24 25.53 -16.59
CA THR A 115 36.97 25.86 -18.00
C THR A 115 35.91 24.94 -18.61
N GLN A 116 35.96 23.63 -18.31
CA GLN A 116 34.98 22.65 -18.78
C GLN A 116 33.61 22.89 -18.15
N VAL A 117 33.56 23.09 -16.82
CA VAL A 117 32.30 23.41 -16.10
C VAL A 117 31.64 24.65 -16.69
N ARG A 118 32.41 25.73 -16.91
CA ARG A 118 31.87 26.96 -17.52
C ARG A 118 31.36 26.73 -18.93
N GLU A 119 32.04 25.91 -19.73
CA GLU A 119 31.62 25.60 -21.09
C GLU A 119 30.31 24.79 -21.11
N MET A 120 30.20 23.77 -20.25
CA MET A 120 28.95 23.00 -20.10
C MET A 120 27.79 23.91 -19.67
N LEU A 121 27.98 24.74 -18.64
CA LEU A 121 26.95 25.68 -18.19
C LEU A 121 26.56 26.74 -19.24
N ARG A 122 27.44 27.07 -20.19
CA ARG A 122 27.12 27.98 -21.32
C ARG A 122 26.32 27.28 -22.39
N ARG A 123 26.73 26.06 -22.78
CA ARG A 123 26.05 25.26 -23.81
C ARG A 123 24.64 24.88 -23.38
N HIS A 124 24.42 24.73 -22.07
CA HIS A 124 23.17 24.25 -21.49
C HIS A 124 22.31 25.39 -20.95
N HIS A 125 21.26 25.73 -21.70
CA HIS A 125 20.18 26.63 -21.26
C HIS A 125 20.62 28.01 -20.73
N ASN A 126 21.83 28.46 -21.09
CA ASN A 126 22.45 29.68 -20.56
C ASN A 126 22.38 29.73 -19.02
N LEU A 127 22.78 28.63 -18.36
CA LEU A 127 22.80 28.54 -16.90
C LEU A 127 23.94 29.35 -16.26
N LEU A 128 25.05 29.52 -16.96
CA LEU A 128 26.23 30.20 -16.41
C LEU A 128 25.92 31.58 -15.76
N PRO A 129 25.12 32.49 -16.36
CA PRO A 129 24.76 33.77 -15.74
C PRO A 129 23.94 33.65 -14.44
N ARG A 130 23.38 32.48 -14.13
CA ARG A 130 22.67 32.25 -12.87
C ARG A 130 23.60 32.02 -11.68
N PHE A 131 24.90 31.84 -11.91
CA PHE A 131 25.88 31.62 -10.86
C PHE A 131 26.83 32.81 -10.73
N ASP A 132 27.13 33.18 -9.50
CA ASP A 132 28.09 34.24 -9.18
C ASP A 132 29.52 33.71 -9.31
N GLU A 133 29.73 32.43 -8.98
CA GLU A 133 31.04 31.77 -9.05
C GLU A 133 30.95 30.35 -9.62
N VAL A 134 32.05 29.92 -10.25
CA VAL A 134 32.22 28.55 -10.76
C VAL A 134 33.60 28.05 -10.34
N ILE A 135 33.61 27.01 -9.52
CA ILE A 135 34.80 26.43 -8.90
C ILE A 135 34.99 25.01 -9.43
N GLY A 136 36.06 24.80 -10.19
CA GLY A 136 36.51 23.48 -10.64
C GLY A 136 37.68 22.92 -9.82
N ASN A 137 38.26 21.82 -10.32
CA ASN A 137 39.35 21.09 -9.67
C ASN A 137 40.77 21.56 -10.03
N ASP A 138 40.89 22.59 -10.87
CA ASP A 138 42.14 23.08 -11.48
C ASP A 138 42.77 24.24 -10.70
N LEU A 139 42.23 24.54 -9.51
CA LEU A 139 42.76 25.56 -8.61
C LEU A 139 43.96 25.03 -7.81
N GLN A 140 45.05 25.80 -7.82
CA GLN A 140 46.24 25.44 -7.05
C GLN A 140 45.94 25.38 -5.55
N ARG A 141 46.42 24.32 -4.89
CA ARG A 141 46.26 24.08 -3.44
C ARG A 141 44.81 23.90 -2.99
N VAL A 142 43.92 23.45 -3.87
CA VAL A 142 42.55 23.03 -3.54
C VAL A 142 42.47 21.52 -3.75
N ALA A 143 42.26 20.76 -2.67
CA ALA A 143 42.09 19.32 -2.75
C ALA A 143 40.68 18.95 -3.29
N LYS A 144 40.59 17.85 -4.04
CA LYS A 144 39.33 17.34 -4.60
C LYS A 144 38.42 16.77 -3.51
N LYS A 145 37.10 16.73 -3.77
CA LYS A 145 36.13 16.02 -2.91
C LYS A 145 36.62 14.56 -2.72
N PRO A 146 36.65 14.01 -1.49
CA PRO A 146 35.89 14.41 -0.31
C PRO A 146 36.56 15.46 0.60
N ALA A 147 37.69 16.05 0.23
CA ALA A 147 38.26 17.16 1.00
C ALA A 147 37.35 18.40 0.96
N PRO A 148 37.27 19.20 2.04
CA PRO A 148 36.35 20.34 2.14
C PRO A 148 36.79 21.56 1.32
N ASP A 149 38.03 21.55 0.80
CA ASP A 149 38.73 22.69 0.22
C ASP A 149 37.93 23.42 -0.86
N SER A 150 37.31 22.70 -1.80
CA SER A 150 36.53 23.31 -2.89
C SER A 150 35.30 24.09 -2.40
N TYR A 151 34.60 23.57 -1.38
CA TYR A 151 33.47 24.29 -0.78
C TYR A 151 33.90 25.46 0.08
N LEU A 152 34.99 25.32 0.85
CA LEU A 152 35.57 26.43 1.61
C LEU A 152 36.06 27.54 0.69
N PHE A 153 36.65 27.18 -0.45
CA PHE A 153 37.04 28.13 -1.48
C PHE A 153 35.83 28.85 -2.07
N ALA A 154 34.79 28.11 -2.49
CA ALA A 154 33.57 28.70 -3.04
C ALA A 154 32.89 29.66 -2.05
N ALA A 155 32.77 29.26 -0.78
CA ALA A 155 32.20 30.11 0.27
C ALA A 155 32.99 31.42 0.45
N ARG A 156 34.33 31.35 0.46
CA ARG A 156 35.19 32.54 0.51
C ARG A 156 35.05 33.42 -0.73
N ALA A 157 34.99 32.85 -1.93
CA ALA A 157 34.82 33.60 -3.17
C ALA A 157 33.48 34.37 -3.18
N LEU A 158 32.43 33.76 -2.62
CA LEU A 158 31.13 34.42 -2.45
C LEU A 158 31.09 35.42 -1.28
N ASP A 159 32.14 35.56 -0.47
CA ASP A 159 32.14 36.32 0.78
C ASP A 159 31.02 35.89 1.74
N VAL A 160 30.85 34.58 1.89
CA VAL A 160 29.86 33.96 2.80
C VAL A 160 30.55 32.94 3.71
N PRO A 161 30.37 32.98 5.04
CA PRO A 161 30.89 31.94 5.92
C PRO A 161 30.29 30.56 5.57
N ALA A 162 31.11 29.51 5.48
CA ALA A 162 30.65 28.16 5.09
C ALA A 162 29.46 27.64 5.93
N ARG A 163 29.41 27.94 7.23
CA ARG A 163 28.27 27.63 8.12
C ARG A 163 26.93 28.30 7.75
N ARG A 164 26.95 29.27 6.84
CA ARG A 164 25.77 29.94 6.27
C ARG A 164 25.50 29.50 4.83
N CYS A 165 26.26 28.53 4.33
CA CYS A 165 26.08 27.96 3.00
C CYS A 165 25.30 26.65 3.09
N VAL A 166 24.47 26.42 2.06
CA VAL A 166 23.88 25.11 1.77
C VAL A 166 24.67 24.47 0.63
N VAL A 167 25.08 23.23 0.80
CA VAL A 167 25.67 22.37 -0.23
C VAL A 167 24.59 21.44 -0.75
N ILE A 168 24.47 21.33 -2.07
CA ILE A 168 23.52 20.43 -2.74
C ILE A 168 24.34 19.45 -3.57
N GLU A 169 24.17 18.17 -3.26
CA GLU A 169 25.05 17.07 -3.71
C GLU A 169 24.26 15.79 -3.96
N ASP A 170 24.71 15.00 -4.93
CA ASP A 170 24.14 13.69 -5.28
C ASP A 170 25.02 12.52 -4.81
N SER A 171 26.23 12.80 -4.32
CA SER A 171 27.26 11.79 -4.06
C SER A 171 27.69 11.74 -2.59
N LEU A 172 28.02 10.54 -2.08
CA LEU A 172 28.54 10.39 -0.72
C LEU A 172 29.87 11.14 -0.51
N LEU A 173 30.72 11.19 -1.54
CA LEU A 173 31.98 11.94 -1.49
C LEU A 173 31.75 13.44 -1.33
N GLY A 174 30.76 13.98 -2.05
CA GLY A 174 30.44 15.39 -2.02
C GLY A 174 29.71 15.83 -0.75
N VAL A 175 28.75 15.04 -0.26
CA VAL A 175 28.09 15.33 1.03
C VAL A 175 29.10 15.30 2.20
N HIS A 176 30.08 14.39 2.18
CA HIS A 176 31.17 14.37 3.16
C HIS A 176 32.03 15.65 3.08
N ALA A 177 32.38 16.10 1.88
CA ALA A 177 33.13 17.34 1.69
C ALA A 177 32.35 18.56 2.19
N GLY A 178 31.05 18.65 1.88
CA GLY A 178 30.18 19.73 2.34
C GLY A 178 30.08 19.79 3.85
N ARG A 179 29.91 18.63 4.50
CA ARG A 179 29.85 18.52 5.96
C ARG A 179 31.19 18.90 6.61
N ALA A 180 32.30 18.41 6.07
CA ALA A 180 33.64 18.73 6.55
C ALA A 180 33.97 20.24 6.40
N ALA A 181 33.38 20.91 5.40
CA ALA A 181 33.48 22.36 5.25
C ALA A 181 32.63 23.15 6.28
N GLY A 182 31.77 22.46 7.03
CA GLY A 182 30.85 23.06 8.00
C GLY A 182 29.58 23.64 7.36
N CYS A 183 29.25 23.27 6.13
CA CYS A 183 28.02 23.68 5.46
C CYS A 183 26.81 22.87 5.95
N PHE A 184 25.61 23.40 5.73
CA PHE A 184 24.39 22.59 5.75
C PHE A 184 24.31 21.77 4.47
N VAL A 185 24.06 20.48 4.54
CA VAL A 185 24.14 19.57 3.40
C VAL A 185 22.78 19.01 3.03
N VAL A 186 22.40 19.23 1.78
CA VAL A 186 21.22 18.63 1.15
C VAL A 186 21.68 17.57 0.15
N GLY A 187 21.33 16.31 0.41
CA GLY A 187 21.50 15.22 -0.53
C GLY A 187 20.32 15.15 -1.50
N VAL A 188 20.58 14.92 -2.79
CA VAL A 188 19.52 14.69 -3.79
C VAL A 188 19.81 13.42 -4.59
N ALA A 189 18.88 12.46 -4.58
CA ALA A 189 19.05 11.14 -5.17
C ALA A 189 18.88 11.11 -6.70
N THR A 190 19.32 12.16 -7.39
CA THR A 190 19.29 12.30 -8.86
C THR A 190 20.54 11.77 -9.55
N GLY A 191 21.63 11.56 -8.81
CA GLY A 191 22.90 11.06 -9.33
C GLY A 191 23.36 9.77 -8.65
N SER A 192 24.61 9.73 -8.23
CA SER A 192 25.30 8.50 -7.81
C SER A 192 24.73 7.82 -6.56
N ALA A 193 24.48 8.54 -5.48
CA ALA A 193 24.01 7.94 -4.23
C ALA A 193 22.48 7.75 -4.27
N SER A 194 21.99 6.61 -3.78
CA SER A 194 20.55 6.37 -3.64
C SER A 194 19.93 7.28 -2.55
N PHE A 195 18.60 7.35 -2.49
CA PHE A 195 17.94 8.12 -1.43
C PHE A 195 18.30 7.54 -0.05
N GLU A 196 18.32 6.21 0.03
CA GLU A 196 18.64 5.44 1.23
C GLU A 196 20.09 5.69 1.68
N ASP A 197 21.05 5.70 0.75
CA ASP A 197 22.45 6.00 1.07
C ASP A 197 22.61 7.41 1.65
N LEU A 198 21.91 8.39 1.05
CA LEU A 198 21.96 9.78 1.47
C LEU A 198 21.26 10.00 2.81
N GLU A 199 20.07 9.42 3.00
CA GLU A 199 19.33 9.47 4.26
C GLU A 199 20.09 8.81 5.42
N ALA A 200 20.75 7.67 5.17
CA ALA A 200 21.53 6.98 6.19
C ALA A 200 22.85 7.70 6.54
N SER A 201 23.30 8.65 5.72
CA SER A 201 24.57 9.33 5.93
C SER A 201 24.46 10.40 7.04
N PRO A 202 25.31 10.35 8.09
CA PRO A 202 25.34 11.38 9.13
C PRO A 202 25.89 12.73 8.64
N SER A 203 26.36 12.79 7.39
CA SER A 203 26.86 14.02 6.77
C SER A 203 25.78 14.77 5.99
N VAL A 204 24.57 14.23 5.88
CA VAL A 204 23.44 14.85 5.19
C VAL A 204 22.46 15.38 6.22
N ASP A 205 22.07 16.65 6.10
CA ASP A 205 21.10 17.28 6.99
C ASP A 205 19.65 17.13 6.46
N ARG A 206 19.47 17.05 5.13
CA ARG A 206 18.18 16.76 4.47
C ARG A 206 18.39 15.98 3.18
N THR A 207 17.49 15.05 2.89
CA THR A 207 17.53 14.24 1.65
C THR A 207 16.28 14.45 0.82
N TYR A 208 16.46 14.55 -0.50
CA TYR A 208 15.39 14.63 -1.48
C TYR A 208 15.58 13.59 -2.60
N LEU A 209 14.48 13.08 -3.17
CA LEU A 209 14.49 12.21 -4.34
C LEU A 209 14.82 12.99 -5.62
N SER A 210 14.24 14.18 -5.77
CA SER A 210 14.35 15.02 -6.96
C SER A 210 14.15 16.49 -6.62
N PHE A 211 14.38 17.38 -7.59
CA PHE A 211 14.11 18.82 -7.47
C PHE A 211 12.66 19.20 -7.82
N GLU A 212 11.83 18.24 -8.24
CA GLU A 212 10.42 18.52 -8.53
C GLU A 212 9.67 18.89 -7.24
N MET A 213 8.69 19.78 -7.36
CA MET A 213 7.87 20.18 -6.21
C MET A 213 7.01 19.01 -5.73
N ASN A 214 6.84 18.90 -4.41
CA ASN A 214 5.87 17.99 -3.83
C ASN A 214 4.46 18.35 -4.34
N ARG A 215 3.68 17.34 -4.66
CA ARG A 215 2.30 17.45 -5.14
C ARG A 215 1.44 16.42 -4.45
N VAL A 216 0.30 16.86 -3.93
CA VAL A 216 -0.74 15.96 -3.40
C VAL A 216 -2.07 16.39 -3.98
N ALA A 217 -2.67 15.52 -4.78
CA ALA A 217 -4.02 15.71 -5.29
C ALA A 217 -4.82 14.42 -5.15
N MET A 218 -6.02 14.54 -4.59
CA MET A 218 -7.00 13.45 -4.52
C MET A 218 -8.31 13.96 -5.10
N THR A 219 -8.95 13.17 -5.95
CA THR A 219 -10.24 13.52 -6.55
C THR A 219 -11.22 12.36 -6.36
N PRO A 220 -12.40 12.58 -5.76
CA PRO A 220 -13.41 11.54 -5.59
C PRO A 220 -13.78 10.85 -6.90
N GLY A 221 -13.91 9.53 -6.86
CA GLY A 221 -14.15 8.67 -8.02
C GLY A 221 -12.88 8.27 -8.77
N LEU A 222 -13.04 7.38 -9.77
CA LEU A 222 -11.96 6.84 -10.62
C LEU A 222 -10.75 6.31 -9.83
N VAL A 223 -10.97 5.51 -8.79
CA VAL A 223 -9.91 5.02 -7.88
C VAL A 223 -8.77 4.25 -8.57
N THR A 224 -9.01 3.73 -9.78
CA THR A 224 -7.97 3.07 -10.60
C THR A 224 -6.96 4.05 -11.19
N LYS A 225 -7.28 5.35 -11.26
CA LYS A 225 -6.33 6.39 -11.69
C LYS A 225 -5.44 6.76 -10.51
N LYS A 226 -4.21 6.24 -10.51
CA LYS A 226 -3.20 6.52 -9.50
C LYS A 226 -1.85 6.84 -10.12
N SER A 227 -1.18 7.84 -9.57
CA SER A 227 0.27 8.08 -9.71
C SER A 227 0.78 8.39 -8.32
N ILE A 228 1.60 7.51 -7.76
CA ILE A 228 2.11 7.67 -6.39
C ILE A 228 3.62 7.44 -6.44
N LEU A 229 4.37 8.47 -6.10
CA LEU A 229 5.81 8.41 -5.95
C LEU A 229 6.17 9.02 -4.60
N THR A 230 6.79 8.22 -3.75
CA THR A 230 7.40 8.67 -2.49
C THR A 230 8.79 8.04 -2.37
N PRO A 231 9.65 8.50 -1.43
CA PRO A 231 10.95 7.85 -1.20
C PRO A 231 10.87 6.43 -0.66
N ASN A 232 9.68 5.91 -0.38
CA ASN A 232 9.51 4.56 0.16
C ASN A 232 8.28 3.89 -0.48
N ASP A 233 8.51 2.82 -1.24
CA ASP A 233 7.43 2.12 -1.96
C ASP A 233 6.36 1.55 -1.03
N PHE A 234 6.71 1.14 0.19
CA PHE A 234 5.72 0.66 1.15
C PHE A 234 4.83 1.79 1.67
N VAL A 235 5.37 3.00 1.87
CA VAL A 235 4.56 4.20 2.14
C VAL A 235 3.61 4.50 0.98
N SER A 236 4.11 4.43 -0.26
CA SER A 236 3.28 4.60 -1.47
C SER A 236 2.12 3.61 -1.49
N HIS A 237 2.38 2.34 -1.15
CA HIS A 237 1.39 1.26 -1.03
C HIS A 237 0.36 1.52 0.07
N MET A 238 0.76 1.97 1.26
CA MET A 238 -0.18 2.33 2.35
C MET A 238 -1.09 3.51 1.97
N ILE A 239 -0.55 4.52 1.30
CA ILE A 239 -1.33 5.67 0.83
C ILE A 239 -2.31 5.25 -0.27
N GLU A 240 -1.95 4.28 -1.12
CA GLU A 240 -2.88 3.69 -2.06
C GLU A 240 -4.10 3.09 -1.35
N HIS A 241 -3.88 2.25 -0.32
CA HIS A 241 -4.98 1.66 0.46
C HIS A 241 -5.88 2.72 1.10
N LEU A 242 -5.29 3.80 1.63
CA LEU A 242 -6.03 4.94 2.16
C LEU A 242 -6.90 5.57 1.07
N ALA A 243 -6.31 6.01 -0.05
CA ALA A 243 -7.00 6.70 -1.13
C ALA A 243 -8.12 5.83 -1.74
N TRP A 244 -7.88 4.53 -1.91
CA TRP A 244 -8.85 3.58 -2.44
C TRP A 244 -10.04 3.37 -1.52
N ARG A 245 -9.83 3.39 -0.20
CA ARG A 245 -10.92 3.27 0.77
C ARG A 245 -11.67 4.58 0.98
N VAL A 246 -10.99 5.71 0.88
CA VAL A 246 -11.60 7.05 0.79
C VAL A 246 -12.42 7.20 -0.51
N GLY A 247 -12.12 6.42 -1.55
CA GLY A 247 -12.87 6.41 -2.81
C GLY A 247 -12.38 7.47 -3.81
N CYS A 248 -11.08 7.77 -3.81
CA CYS A 248 -10.45 8.78 -4.66
C CYS A 248 -9.41 8.21 -5.62
N SER A 249 -9.31 8.82 -6.80
CA SER A 249 -8.07 8.85 -7.58
C SER A 249 -6.99 9.65 -6.84
N ILE A 250 -5.72 9.39 -7.13
CA ILE A 250 -4.58 10.05 -6.46
C ILE A 250 -3.44 10.39 -7.43
N ASP A 251 -2.94 11.61 -7.36
CA ASP A 251 -1.68 12.07 -7.96
C ASP A 251 -0.79 12.62 -6.83
N LEU A 252 0.14 11.79 -6.38
CA LEU A 252 1.04 12.05 -5.28
C LEU A 252 2.49 11.97 -5.77
N ARG A 253 3.22 13.07 -5.60
CA ARG A 253 4.66 13.13 -5.68
C ARG A 253 5.20 13.72 -4.39
N TRP A 254 5.96 12.92 -3.65
CA TRP A 254 6.60 13.33 -2.42
C TRP A 254 8.09 13.03 -2.51
N ASN A 255 8.94 13.99 -2.23
CA ASN A 255 10.37 13.86 -2.51
C ASN A 255 11.24 13.69 -1.26
N ASN A 256 10.72 13.65 -0.04
CA ASN A 256 11.57 13.55 1.16
C ASN A 256 10.93 12.71 2.27
N ALA A 257 11.68 12.44 3.34
CA ALA A 257 11.23 11.64 4.48
C ALA A 257 10.48 12.47 5.55
N ASP A 258 9.94 13.66 5.23
CA ASP A 258 9.05 14.40 6.15
C ASP A 258 7.63 13.83 6.08
N TRP A 259 7.45 12.66 6.70
CA TRP A 259 6.21 11.88 6.66
C TRP A 259 5.05 12.58 7.38
N SER A 260 5.36 13.36 8.42
CA SER A 260 4.37 14.20 9.09
C SER A 260 3.83 15.30 8.18
N ALA A 261 4.70 15.95 7.38
CA ALA A 261 4.26 16.93 6.38
C ALA A 261 3.47 16.28 5.24
N LEU A 262 3.82 15.06 4.81
CA LEU A 262 3.02 14.28 3.87
C LEU A 262 1.62 14.03 4.42
N GLY A 263 1.52 13.56 5.67
CA GLY A 263 0.27 13.35 6.37
C GLY A 263 -0.60 14.62 6.41
N ARG A 264 0.00 15.77 6.77
CA ARG A 264 -0.71 17.06 6.75
C ARG A 264 -1.20 17.43 5.35
N ALA A 265 -0.38 17.26 4.32
CA ALA A 265 -0.77 17.57 2.95
C ALA A 265 -1.94 16.69 2.46
N LEU A 266 -1.92 15.38 2.77
CA LEU A 266 -3.04 14.48 2.52
C LEU A 266 -4.29 14.93 3.28
N GLY A 267 -4.15 15.24 4.57
CA GLY A 267 -5.24 15.72 5.41
C GLY A 267 -5.86 17.03 4.92
N GLU A 268 -5.06 18.00 4.44
CA GLU A 268 -5.58 19.24 3.87
C GLU A 268 -6.44 18.99 2.63
N VAL A 269 -6.04 18.06 1.76
CA VAL A 269 -6.87 17.66 0.62
C VAL A 269 -8.16 17.00 1.12
N MET A 270 -8.07 16.04 2.05
CA MET A 270 -9.22 15.34 2.59
C MET A 270 -10.20 16.26 3.34
N ARG A 271 -9.69 17.32 3.98
CA ARG A 271 -10.51 18.34 4.66
C ARG A 271 -11.45 19.08 3.70
N THR A 272 -11.12 19.15 2.41
CA THR A 272 -11.98 19.78 1.40
C THR A 272 -13.20 18.95 1.01
N PHE A 273 -13.22 17.67 1.37
CA PHE A 273 -14.33 16.79 1.05
C PHE A 273 -15.57 17.08 1.93
N PRO A 274 -16.79 16.91 1.39
CA PRO A 274 -18.01 17.12 2.17
C PRO A 274 -18.04 16.15 3.36
N ARG A 275 -18.61 16.60 4.47
CA ARG A 275 -18.80 15.80 5.68
C ARG A 275 -20.28 15.60 5.95
N SER A 276 -20.67 14.36 6.23
CA SER A 276 -22.05 13.96 6.52
C SER A 276 -22.25 13.50 7.97
N ARG A 277 -21.16 13.23 8.71
CA ARG A 277 -21.20 12.74 10.09
C ARG A 277 -20.16 13.45 10.95
N ASP A 278 -20.41 13.48 12.26
CA ASP A 278 -19.46 13.99 13.26
C ASP A 278 -18.59 12.89 13.89
N SER A 279 -18.98 11.62 13.74
CA SER A 279 -18.18 10.50 14.20
C SER A 279 -18.41 9.26 13.35
N THR A 280 -17.39 8.42 13.26
CA THR A 280 -17.44 7.11 12.62
C THR A 280 -16.65 6.08 13.41
N ALA A 281 -17.03 4.83 13.24
CA ALA A 281 -16.30 3.68 13.74
C ALA A 281 -16.26 2.61 12.66
N VAL A 282 -15.14 1.90 12.53
CA VAL A 282 -14.94 0.87 11.51
C VAL A 282 -14.10 -0.26 12.11
N LEU A 283 -14.43 -1.49 11.73
CA LEU A 283 -13.51 -2.62 11.78
C LEU A 283 -13.05 -2.89 10.35
N GLY A 284 -11.75 -2.73 10.08
CA GLY A 284 -11.18 -3.04 8.77
C GLY A 284 -10.17 -4.18 8.86
N MET A 285 -10.01 -4.87 7.74
CA MET A 285 -9.13 -6.04 7.64
C MET A 285 -8.61 -6.25 6.22
N ILE A 286 -7.61 -7.11 6.16
CA ILE A 286 -7.08 -7.75 4.95
C ILE A 286 -6.17 -8.89 5.39
N ASP A 287 -6.32 -10.06 4.76
CA ASP A 287 -5.58 -11.26 5.14
C ASP A 287 -5.61 -11.47 6.67
N ASP A 288 -4.44 -11.60 7.32
CA ASP A 288 -4.29 -11.78 8.77
C ASP A 288 -4.24 -10.47 9.59
N GLY A 289 -4.30 -9.31 8.94
CA GLY A 289 -4.27 -7.98 9.54
C GLY A 289 -5.66 -7.43 9.81
N SER A 290 -5.87 -6.91 11.02
CA SER A 290 -7.13 -6.28 11.44
C SER A 290 -6.91 -5.10 12.37
N ALA A 291 -7.75 -4.07 12.21
CA ALA A 291 -7.75 -2.91 13.07
C ALA A 291 -9.16 -2.37 13.29
N GLU A 292 -9.39 -1.77 14.44
CA GLU A 292 -10.58 -0.97 14.72
C GLU A 292 -10.19 0.51 14.75
N VAL A 293 -10.98 1.34 14.08
CA VAL A 293 -10.77 2.78 14.04
C VAL A 293 -12.02 3.47 14.54
N ARG A 294 -11.85 4.40 15.48
CA ARG A 294 -12.83 5.43 15.82
C ARG A 294 -12.29 6.78 15.34
N LEU A 295 -13.15 7.55 14.70
CA LEU A 295 -12.84 8.87 14.22
C LEU A 295 -13.90 9.84 14.72
N GLU A 296 -13.48 10.85 15.47
CA GLU A 296 -14.34 11.93 15.95
C GLU A 296 -13.93 13.24 15.25
N ALA A 297 -14.86 13.82 14.51
CA ALA A 297 -14.66 15.10 13.84
C ALA A 297 -14.85 16.26 14.81
N ASN A 298 -14.31 17.43 14.43
CA ASN A 298 -14.38 18.66 15.23
C ASN A 298 -13.72 18.54 16.62
N ALA A 299 -12.82 17.57 16.77
CA ALA A 299 -11.97 17.40 17.93
C ALA A 299 -10.57 17.99 17.65
N PRO A 300 -9.77 18.27 18.70
CA PRO A 300 -8.36 18.59 18.51
C PRO A 300 -7.67 17.49 17.70
N GLY A 301 -6.88 17.90 16.70
CA GLY A 301 -6.06 16.99 15.91
C GLY A 301 -5.21 16.10 16.80
N ARG A 302 -5.53 14.81 16.82
CA ARG A 302 -4.88 13.84 17.69
C ARG A 302 -4.96 12.45 17.10
N LEU A 303 -3.84 11.75 17.16
CA LEU A 303 -3.75 10.32 16.90
C LEU A 303 -3.51 9.58 18.23
N SER A 304 -4.26 8.50 18.47
CA SER A 304 -3.95 7.52 19.52
C SER A 304 -3.87 6.12 18.91
N LEU A 305 -2.85 5.35 19.29
CA LEU A 305 -2.71 3.94 18.93
C LEU A 305 -2.72 3.08 20.19
N LYS A 306 -3.33 1.90 20.11
CA LYS A 306 -3.26 0.86 21.14
C LYS A 306 -3.27 -0.53 20.52
N GLY A 307 -2.65 -1.49 21.19
CA GLY A 307 -2.79 -2.93 20.90
C GLY A 307 -3.85 -3.57 21.81
N VAL A 308 -4.47 -4.67 21.36
CA VAL A 308 -5.42 -5.50 22.13
C VAL A 308 -5.11 -6.99 21.94
N GLY A 309 -5.70 -7.88 22.75
CA GLY A 309 -5.55 -9.32 22.55
C GLY A 309 -4.11 -9.84 22.67
N GLY A 310 -3.30 -9.17 23.49
CA GLY A 310 -1.88 -9.51 23.65
C GLY A 310 -0.94 -8.87 22.61
N VAL A 311 -1.45 -8.00 21.73
CA VAL A 311 -0.60 -7.20 20.83
C VAL A 311 0.25 -6.23 21.64
N ASP A 312 1.57 -6.46 21.63
CA ASP A 312 2.57 -5.52 22.10
C ASP A 312 2.76 -4.41 21.05
N LEU A 313 2.23 -3.22 21.34
CA LEU A 313 2.26 -2.09 20.41
C LEU A 313 3.68 -1.57 20.20
N ASP A 314 4.50 -1.48 21.24
CA ASP A 314 5.85 -0.94 21.13
C ASP A 314 6.73 -1.86 20.27
N TRP A 315 6.58 -3.18 20.47
CA TRP A 315 7.19 -4.17 19.60
C TRP A 315 6.71 -4.02 18.16
N PHE A 316 5.39 -3.97 17.91
CA PHE A 316 4.83 -3.82 16.56
C PHE A 316 5.33 -2.56 15.84
N LEU A 317 5.31 -1.41 16.52
CA LEU A 317 5.78 -0.15 15.95
C LEU A 317 7.31 -0.15 15.71
N GLY A 318 8.06 -0.96 16.45
CA GLY A 318 9.49 -1.15 16.27
C GLY A 318 9.90 -2.17 15.19
N LEU A 319 8.96 -2.93 14.63
CA LEU A 319 9.26 -3.93 13.59
C LEU A 319 9.67 -3.27 12.27
N ARG A 320 10.72 -3.81 11.66
CA ARG A 320 11.00 -3.61 10.23
C ARG A 320 9.82 -4.15 9.42
N CYS A 321 9.32 -3.38 8.47
CA CYS A 321 8.28 -3.82 7.55
C CYS A 321 8.66 -3.42 6.14
N GLU A 322 8.81 -4.40 5.24
CA GLU A 322 9.29 -4.17 3.87
C GLU A 322 10.58 -3.32 3.84
N GLN A 323 10.61 -2.20 3.11
CA GLN A 323 11.73 -1.26 3.02
C GLN A 323 11.83 -0.30 4.22
N MET A 324 10.88 -0.28 5.15
CA MET A 324 10.90 0.60 6.32
C MET A 324 11.59 -0.06 7.52
N SER A 325 12.38 0.71 8.26
CA SER A 325 13.09 0.24 9.46
C SER A 325 12.21 0.09 10.70
N SER A 326 11.07 0.78 10.74
CA SER A 326 10.08 0.75 11.83
C SER A 326 8.73 1.25 11.30
N GLY A 327 7.64 1.08 12.04
CA GLY A 327 6.33 1.64 11.72
C GLY A 327 6.18 3.15 11.94
N LYS A 328 7.21 3.83 12.46
CA LYS A 328 7.17 5.26 12.82
C LYS A 328 6.75 6.19 11.67
N PRO A 329 7.27 6.07 10.43
CA PRO A 329 6.80 6.87 9.29
C PRO A 329 5.28 6.83 9.07
N LEU A 330 4.68 5.66 9.24
CA LEU A 330 3.24 5.47 9.05
C LEU A 330 2.43 6.13 10.16
N VAL A 331 2.91 6.07 11.40
CA VAL A 331 2.34 6.82 12.53
C VAL A 331 2.43 8.33 12.30
N GLU A 332 3.57 8.83 11.80
CA GLU A 332 3.76 10.25 11.48
C GLU A 332 2.78 10.73 10.40
N ILE A 333 2.52 9.91 9.36
CA ILE A 333 1.51 10.19 8.33
C ILE A 333 0.12 10.28 8.94
N LEU A 334 -0.29 9.26 9.72
CA LEU A 334 -1.60 9.24 10.36
C LEU A 334 -1.79 10.43 11.31
N GLY A 335 -0.73 10.83 12.03
CA GLY A 335 -0.74 11.99 12.91
C GLY A 335 -0.92 13.29 12.14
N GLY A 336 -0.16 13.46 11.06
CA GLY A 336 -0.31 14.62 10.17
C GLY A 336 -1.71 14.71 9.55
N ILE A 337 -2.32 13.58 9.17
CA ILE A 337 -3.70 13.54 8.68
C ILE A 337 -4.67 13.98 9.78
N ALA A 338 -4.55 13.42 10.99
CA ALA A 338 -5.42 13.75 12.12
C ALA A 338 -5.37 15.24 12.48
N ASP A 339 -4.16 15.81 12.45
CA ASP A 339 -3.91 17.23 12.70
C ASP A 339 -4.54 18.15 11.65
N ALA A 340 -4.38 17.81 10.37
CA ALA A 340 -4.86 18.65 9.27
C ALA A 340 -6.37 18.54 9.04
N VAL A 341 -7.03 17.41 9.35
CA VAL A 341 -8.50 17.24 9.20
C VAL A 341 -9.30 17.71 10.42
N PRO A 342 -8.66 18.37 11.39
CA PRO A 342 -8.92 18.27 12.84
C PRO A 342 -9.89 17.15 13.27
N VAL A 343 -9.33 15.95 13.44
CA VAL A 343 -10.04 14.79 13.96
C VAL A 343 -9.27 14.17 15.11
N HIS A 344 -9.98 13.54 16.04
CA HIS A 344 -9.39 12.58 16.96
C HIS A 344 -9.51 11.20 16.30
N LEU A 345 -8.36 10.65 15.91
CA LEU A 345 -8.21 9.35 15.28
C LEU A 345 -7.70 8.33 16.31
N ASP A 346 -8.57 7.44 16.77
CA ASP A 346 -8.23 6.33 17.65
C ASP A 346 -8.11 5.03 16.85
N VAL A 347 -6.91 4.46 16.80
CA VAL A 347 -6.59 3.22 16.09
C VAL A 347 -6.27 2.13 17.10
N THR A 348 -6.96 1.01 16.99
CA THR A 348 -6.67 -0.21 17.75
C THR A 348 -6.14 -1.27 16.80
N VAL A 349 -4.88 -1.69 16.99
CA VAL A 349 -4.27 -2.79 16.24
C VAL A 349 -4.72 -4.10 16.90
N CYS A 350 -5.45 -4.92 16.15
CA CYS A 350 -6.15 -6.07 16.70
C CYS A 350 -5.42 -7.40 16.45
N SER A 351 -4.68 -7.51 15.35
CA SER A 351 -3.86 -8.67 15.04
C SER A 351 -2.52 -8.26 14.45
N VAL A 352 -1.46 -9.01 14.79
CA VAL A 352 -0.11 -8.86 14.26
C VAL A 352 0.48 -10.25 14.02
N GLU A 353 0.40 -10.74 12.79
CA GLU A 353 1.04 -11.98 12.33
C GLU A 353 2.10 -11.63 11.27
N ASP A 354 1.67 -10.95 10.21
CA ASP A 354 2.53 -10.24 9.26
C ASP A 354 2.41 -8.70 9.50
N PRO A 355 3.52 -7.99 9.76
CA PRO A 355 3.48 -6.54 9.92
C PRO A 355 2.96 -5.81 8.67
N HIS A 356 3.17 -6.37 7.46
CA HIS A 356 2.66 -5.82 6.20
C HIS A 356 1.13 -5.75 6.24
N HIS A 357 0.46 -6.89 6.40
CA HIS A 357 -1.00 -6.96 6.40
C HIS A 357 -1.60 -6.19 7.58
N SER A 358 -0.90 -6.16 8.72
CA SER A 358 -1.32 -5.38 9.90
C SER A 358 -1.41 -3.88 9.59
N TRP A 359 -0.39 -3.32 8.92
CA TRP A 359 -0.40 -1.93 8.48
C TRP A 359 -1.43 -1.67 7.37
N GLU A 360 -1.60 -2.60 6.43
CA GLU A 360 -2.69 -2.50 5.45
C GLU A 360 -4.06 -2.46 6.15
N GLY A 361 -4.29 -3.31 7.15
CA GLY A 361 -5.49 -3.32 7.98
C GLY A 361 -5.75 -1.97 8.65
N VAL A 362 -4.71 -1.34 9.21
CA VAL A 362 -4.78 0.02 9.78
C VAL A 362 -5.18 1.05 8.72
N PHE A 363 -4.43 1.17 7.62
CA PHE A 363 -4.67 2.22 6.61
C PHE A 363 -6.03 2.04 5.90
N ARG A 364 -6.46 0.80 5.68
CA ARG A 364 -7.78 0.50 5.14
C ARG A 364 -8.90 0.90 6.10
N SER A 365 -8.72 0.65 7.40
CA SER A 365 -9.69 1.04 8.43
C SER A 365 -9.81 2.56 8.51
N VAL A 366 -8.69 3.26 8.49
CA VAL A 366 -8.64 4.74 8.47
C VAL A 366 -9.34 5.28 7.23
N GLY A 367 -9.02 4.77 6.04
CA GLY A 367 -9.66 5.23 4.79
C GLY A 367 -11.17 4.98 4.77
N SER A 368 -11.61 3.82 5.28
CA SER A 368 -13.04 3.50 5.42
C SER A 368 -13.73 4.41 6.44
N ALA A 369 -13.08 4.75 7.55
CA ALA A 369 -13.62 5.67 8.56
C ALA A 369 -13.82 7.07 7.97
N PHE A 370 -12.88 7.55 7.15
CA PHE A 370 -13.02 8.79 6.41
C PHE A 370 -14.10 8.71 5.32
N LEU A 371 -14.21 7.60 4.57
CA LEU A 371 -15.31 7.43 3.61
C LEU A 371 -16.69 7.57 4.29
N ARG A 372 -16.88 6.89 5.41
CA ARG A 372 -18.13 6.96 6.19
C ARG A 372 -18.38 8.36 6.75
N LEU A 373 -17.33 9.15 6.98
CA LEU A 373 -17.45 10.53 7.45
C LEU A 373 -17.97 11.46 6.34
N MET A 374 -17.69 11.12 5.08
CA MET A 374 -18.02 11.94 3.91
C MET A 374 -19.34 11.56 3.23
N VAL A 375 -19.74 10.29 3.29
CA VAL A 375 -20.84 9.75 2.50
C VAL A 375 -22.08 9.50 3.39
N GLU A 376 -23.23 10.02 2.97
CA GLU A 376 -24.53 9.57 3.50
C GLU A 376 -24.84 8.17 2.96
N ARG A 377 -25.36 7.26 3.80
CA ARG A 377 -25.74 5.92 3.36
C ARG A 377 -26.73 6.02 2.19
N SER A 378 -26.40 5.44 1.04
CA SER A 378 -27.32 5.43 -0.10
C SER A 378 -28.41 4.38 0.07
N ASP A 379 -29.63 4.68 -0.38
CA ASP A 379 -30.72 3.70 -0.45
C ASP A 379 -30.37 2.45 -1.26
N ARG A 380 -31.07 1.34 -0.94
CA ARG A 380 -30.94 0.07 -1.68
C ARG A 380 -31.24 0.31 -3.17
N PRO A 381 -30.40 -0.19 -4.09
CA PRO A 381 -30.64 -0.01 -5.51
C PRO A 381 -31.96 -0.68 -5.93
N SER A 382 -32.74 0.02 -6.75
CA SER A 382 -33.89 -0.52 -7.48
C SER A 382 -33.52 -0.70 -8.95
N GLY A 383 -33.61 -1.93 -9.46
CA GLY A 383 -33.39 -2.24 -10.88
C GLY A 383 -32.95 -3.68 -11.10
N GLU A 384 -33.73 -4.43 -11.89
CA GLU A 384 -33.41 -5.78 -12.35
C GLU A 384 -32.70 -5.70 -13.71
N ASP A 385 -31.63 -6.48 -13.87
CA ASP A 385 -31.20 -6.96 -15.19
C ASP A 385 -31.61 -8.44 -15.28
N GLY A 386 -32.06 -8.89 -16.46
CA GLY A 386 -32.46 -10.28 -16.71
C GLY A 386 -31.30 -11.28 -16.53
N PRO A 387 -31.59 -12.57 -16.32
CA PRO A 387 -30.56 -13.58 -16.09
C PRO A 387 -29.60 -13.70 -17.27
N GLU A 388 -28.28 -13.72 -16.99
CA GLU A 388 -27.24 -14.02 -17.98
C GLU A 388 -27.04 -15.55 -18.11
N PRO A 389 -26.66 -16.03 -19.30
CA PRO A 389 -26.45 -17.47 -19.55
C PRO A 389 -25.22 -18.05 -18.82
N ASP A 390 -25.21 -19.39 -18.72
CA ASP A 390 -24.18 -20.21 -18.07
C ASP A 390 -22.76 -19.95 -18.60
N GLU A 391 -21.80 -19.86 -17.68
CA GLU A 391 -20.35 -19.96 -17.95
C GLU A 391 -19.89 -21.42 -17.79
N PRO A 392 -18.70 -21.79 -18.30
CA PRO A 392 -18.23 -23.17 -18.27
C PRO A 392 -18.09 -23.71 -16.84
N VAL A 393 -18.35 -25.02 -16.71
CA VAL A 393 -18.30 -25.79 -15.47
C VAL A 393 -16.90 -25.74 -14.86
N GLU A 394 -16.74 -25.04 -13.73
CA GLU A 394 -15.61 -25.23 -12.82
C GLU A 394 -15.81 -26.52 -12.01
N SER A 395 -14.73 -27.21 -11.68
CA SER A 395 -14.64 -28.68 -11.61
C SER A 395 -15.50 -29.45 -10.59
N ASP A 396 -16.31 -28.84 -9.73
CA ASP A 396 -17.30 -29.52 -8.86
C ASP A 396 -18.57 -28.67 -8.60
N TRP A 397 -18.70 -27.55 -9.32
CA TRP A 397 -19.68 -26.49 -9.04
C TRP A 397 -20.44 -26.12 -10.31
N LYS A 398 -21.72 -25.82 -10.16
CA LYS A 398 -22.57 -25.30 -11.22
C LYS A 398 -23.33 -24.09 -10.73
N VAL A 399 -23.06 -22.93 -11.32
CA VAL A 399 -23.88 -21.73 -11.11
C VAL A 399 -25.11 -21.85 -12.02
N LEU A 400 -26.27 -22.12 -11.43
CA LEU A 400 -27.52 -22.41 -12.16
C LEU A 400 -28.21 -21.15 -12.71
N ARG A 401 -28.08 -20.03 -11.97
CA ARG A 401 -28.51 -18.70 -12.40
C ARG A 401 -27.78 -17.64 -11.60
N ARG A 402 -27.62 -16.46 -12.17
CA ARG A 402 -26.95 -15.32 -11.53
C ARG A 402 -27.39 -14.00 -12.16
N SER A 403 -27.43 -12.97 -11.32
CA SER A 403 -27.71 -11.58 -11.71
C SER A 403 -27.01 -10.64 -10.72
N THR A 404 -27.21 -9.34 -10.90
CA THR A 404 -26.80 -8.35 -9.90
C THR A 404 -27.59 -8.43 -8.60
N MET A 405 -28.67 -9.21 -8.54
CA MET A 405 -29.54 -9.32 -7.38
C MET A 405 -29.55 -10.69 -6.74
N SER A 406 -29.30 -11.76 -7.50
CA SER A 406 -29.42 -13.13 -7.00
C SER A 406 -28.41 -14.07 -7.61
N ALA A 407 -28.10 -15.16 -6.92
CA ALA A 407 -27.35 -16.28 -7.46
C ALA A 407 -27.91 -17.62 -6.94
N GLU A 408 -27.95 -18.62 -7.81
CA GLU A 408 -28.22 -20.00 -7.43
C GLU A 408 -27.03 -20.86 -7.80
N VAL A 409 -26.47 -21.57 -6.81
CA VAL A 409 -25.26 -22.37 -6.95
C VAL A 409 -25.56 -23.78 -6.48
N LEU A 410 -25.13 -24.76 -7.26
CA LEU A 410 -25.15 -26.18 -6.94
C LEU A 410 -23.72 -26.68 -6.85
N ARG A 411 -23.37 -27.40 -5.79
CA ARG A 411 -22.12 -28.14 -5.67
C ARG A 411 -22.44 -29.61 -5.45
N SER A 412 -21.75 -30.49 -6.18
CA SER A 412 -21.95 -31.94 -6.06
C SER A 412 -20.59 -32.61 -5.88
N THR A 413 -20.44 -33.34 -4.79
CA THR A 413 -19.22 -34.10 -4.47
C THR A 413 -19.56 -35.57 -4.20
N ALA A 414 -18.55 -36.35 -3.85
CA ALA A 414 -18.73 -37.72 -3.39
C ALA A 414 -19.45 -37.83 -2.02
N GLU A 415 -19.59 -36.74 -1.29
CA GLU A 415 -20.13 -36.70 0.09
C GLU A 415 -21.48 -35.98 0.17
N SER A 416 -21.67 -34.92 -0.63
CA SER A 416 -22.83 -34.04 -0.54
C SER A 416 -23.31 -33.53 -1.90
N GLU A 417 -24.58 -33.16 -1.96
CA GLU A 417 -25.11 -32.25 -2.96
C GLU A 417 -25.71 -31.05 -2.22
N VAL A 418 -25.22 -29.85 -2.53
CA VAL A 418 -25.61 -28.62 -1.82
C VAL A 418 -26.07 -27.59 -2.84
N ARG A 419 -27.30 -27.13 -2.69
CA ARG A 419 -27.89 -26.07 -3.50
C ARG A 419 -28.21 -24.87 -2.63
N VAL A 420 -27.75 -23.70 -3.04
CA VAL A 420 -28.07 -22.43 -2.37
C VAL A 420 -28.67 -21.47 -3.37
N PHE A 421 -29.77 -20.82 -2.99
CA PHE A 421 -30.29 -19.63 -3.67
C PHE A 421 -30.19 -18.43 -2.73
N LEU A 422 -29.48 -17.40 -3.17
CA LEU A 422 -29.30 -16.13 -2.47
C LEU A 422 -29.93 -15.02 -3.30
N ASP A 423 -30.77 -14.19 -2.68
CA ASP A 423 -31.42 -13.04 -3.32
C ASP A 423 -31.35 -11.79 -2.43
N CYS A 424 -30.77 -10.72 -2.96
CA CYS A 424 -30.57 -9.44 -2.29
C CYS A 424 -31.70 -8.43 -2.53
N SER A 425 -32.85 -8.85 -3.07
CA SER A 425 -34.05 -8.01 -3.24
C SER A 425 -34.68 -7.60 -1.89
N GLY A 426 -34.46 -8.39 -0.85
CA GLY A 426 -34.89 -8.11 0.51
C GLY A 426 -34.94 -9.39 1.35
N PHE A 427 -35.16 -9.22 2.64
CA PHE A 427 -35.30 -10.36 3.54
C PHE A 427 -36.62 -11.11 3.28
N GLN A 428 -36.52 -12.44 3.18
CA GLN A 428 -37.63 -13.38 3.27
C GLN A 428 -37.23 -14.49 4.26
N PRO A 429 -38.19 -15.13 4.94
CA PRO A 429 -37.89 -16.25 5.84
C PRO A 429 -37.03 -17.30 5.15
N THR A 430 -35.90 -17.62 5.77
CA THR A 430 -34.90 -18.57 5.27
C THR A 430 -35.52 -19.95 5.16
N ARG A 431 -35.27 -20.62 4.02
CA ARG A 431 -35.76 -21.98 3.77
C ARG A 431 -34.58 -22.93 3.77
N CYS A 432 -34.47 -23.76 4.80
CA CYS A 432 -33.42 -24.77 4.87
C CYS A 432 -34.01 -26.17 4.85
N ARG A 433 -33.42 -27.04 4.04
CA ARG A 433 -33.64 -28.49 4.04
C ARG A 433 -32.29 -29.17 4.17
N PHE A 434 -32.18 -30.07 5.16
CA PHE A 434 -30.99 -30.90 5.37
C PHE A 434 -31.44 -32.36 5.36
N ASP A 435 -31.12 -33.07 4.28
CA ASP A 435 -31.36 -34.51 4.11
C ASP A 435 -30.09 -35.27 4.53
N VAL A 436 -30.04 -35.64 5.81
CA VAL A 436 -28.92 -36.30 6.50
C VAL A 436 -29.45 -37.48 7.32
N SER A 437 -28.56 -38.38 7.76
CA SER A 437 -28.97 -39.48 8.65
C SER A 437 -29.32 -38.99 10.05
N ASP A 438 -30.21 -39.69 10.75
CA ASP A 438 -30.68 -39.35 12.11
C ASP A 438 -29.56 -39.19 13.17
N SER A 439 -28.36 -39.73 12.91
CA SER A 439 -27.19 -39.58 13.78
C SER A 439 -26.45 -38.25 13.63
N ILE A 440 -26.87 -37.37 12.72
CA ILE A 440 -26.19 -36.11 12.39
C ILE A 440 -27.05 -34.93 12.84
N HIS A 441 -26.54 -34.17 13.80
CA HIS A 441 -27.25 -33.08 14.46
C HIS A 441 -26.99 -31.75 13.77
N VAL A 442 -27.98 -31.26 13.02
CA VAL A 442 -27.93 -30.00 12.25
C VAL A 442 -29.20 -29.16 12.41
N GLU A 443 -30.08 -29.55 13.34
CA GLU A 443 -31.41 -28.97 13.49
C GLU A 443 -31.38 -27.48 13.85
N GLY A 444 -30.32 -27.04 14.52
CA GLY A 444 -30.13 -25.62 14.87
C GLY A 444 -29.60 -24.73 13.74
N LEU A 445 -29.08 -25.30 12.64
CA LEU A 445 -28.37 -24.53 11.61
C LEU A 445 -29.32 -23.56 10.89
N GLY A 446 -30.56 -23.98 10.65
CA GLY A 446 -31.59 -23.12 10.06
C GLY A 446 -31.84 -21.84 10.87
N ASP A 447 -31.82 -21.92 12.20
CA ASP A 447 -32.02 -20.76 13.08
C ASP A 447 -30.84 -19.76 12.98
N LEU A 448 -29.61 -20.26 12.87
CA LEU A 448 -28.42 -19.44 12.68
C LEU A 448 -28.42 -18.76 11.29
N LEU A 449 -28.77 -19.50 10.24
CA LEU A 449 -28.87 -18.99 8.87
C LEU A 449 -30.02 -17.98 8.69
N GLU A 450 -31.15 -18.15 9.38
CA GLU A 450 -32.21 -17.16 9.49
C GLU A 450 -31.70 -15.86 10.13
N GLY A 451 -30.92 -15.96 11.20
CA GLY A 451 -30.28 -14.81 11.85
C GLY A 451 -29.32 -14.05 10.93
N LEU A 452 -28.47 -14.78 10.20
CA LEU A 452 -27.55 -14.22 9.20
C LEU A 452 -28.32 -13.53 8.06
N SER A 453 -29.27 -14.25 7.45
CA SER A 453 -30.09 -13.80 6.32
C SER A 453 -30.86 -12.52 6.65
N ARG A 454 -31.48 -12.47 7.84
CA ARG A 454 -32.19 -11.29 8.34
C ARG A 454 -31.27 -10.09 8.53
N ALA A 455 -30.09 -10.28 9.13
CA ALA A 455 -29.13 -9.21 9.35
C ALA A 455 -28.51 -8.71 8.03
N ALA A 456 -28.27 -9.62 7.08
CA ALA A 456 -27.83 -9.29 5.73
C ALA A 456 -28.91 -8.61 4.88
N GLY A 457 -30.19 -8.76 5.26
CA GLY A 457 -31.32 -8.23 4.51
C GLY A 457 -31.55 -8.96 3.18
N VAL A 458 -31.20 -10.24 3.11
CA VAL A 458 -31.30 -11.10 1.91
C VAL A 458 -32.30 -12.22 2.14
N ARG A 459 -32.76 -12.87 1.08
CA ARG A 459 -33.35 -14.21 1.15
C ARG A 459 -32.25 -15.23 0.96
N LEU A 460 -32.33 -16.30 1.75
CA LEU A 460 -31.44 -17.45 1.67
C LEU A 460 -32.26 -18.74 1.68
N ASP A 461 -32.12 -19.53 0.62
CA ASP A 461 -32.65 -20.89 0.56
C ASP A 461 -31.48 -21.87 0.46
N VAL A 462 -31.48 -22.94 1.26
CA VAL A 462 -30.44 -23.97 1.32
C VAL A 462 -31.10 -25.34 1.23
N ASP A 463 -30.65 -26.17 0.29
CA ASP A 463 -31.01 -27.59 0.20
C ASP A 463 -29.72 -28.41 0.21
N PHE A 464 -29.50 -29.15 1.29
CA PHE A 464 -28.36 -30.03 1.47
C PHE A 464 -28.84 -31.47 1.45
N LYS A 465 -28.12 -32.33 0.72
CA LYS A 465 -28.35 -33.76 0.67
C LYS A 465 -27.06 -34.54 0.81
N ALA A 466 -26.97 -35.40 1.83
CA ALA A 466 -25.87 -36.35 1.95
C ALA A 466 -25.96 -37.45 0.88
N THR A 467 -24.84 -37.82 0.26
CA THR A 467 -24.80 -38.85 -0.80
C THR A 467 -24.26 -40.21 -0.33
N ARG A 468 -23.31 -40.24 0.62
CA ARG A 468 -22.74 -41.50 1.17
C ARG A 468 -22.45 -41.44 2.67
N LEU A 469 -21.42 -40.68 3.05
CA LEU A 469 -21.00 -40.45 4.43
C LEU A 469 -21.48 -39.05 4.81
N SER A 470 -22.28 -38.96 5.88
CA SER A 470 -22.74 -37.69 6.42
C SER A 470 -22.03 -37.48 7.74
N SER A 471 -21.26 -36.40 7.83
CA SER A 471 -20.73 -35.86 9.07
C SER A 471 -21.24 -34.44 9.22
N SER A 472 -21.48 -33.99 10.45
CA SER A 472 -21.94 -32.63 10.71
C SER A 472 -20.94 -31.59 10.21
N HIS A 473 -19.62 -31.83 10.28
CA HIS A 473 -18.61 -30.96 9.66
C HIS A 473 -18.83 -30.77 8.15
N VAL A 474 -19.12 -31.84 7.39
CA VAL A 474 -19.36 -31.74 5.93
C VAL A 474 -20.58 -30.88 5.66
N VAL A 475 -21.64 -31.05 6.47
CA VAL A 475 -22.85 -30.22 6.34
C VAL A 475 -22.51 -28.74 6.55
N MET A 476 -21.72 -28.43 7.57
CA MET A 476 -21.34 -27.05 7.89
C MET A 476 -20.42 -26.44 6.85
N GLU A 477 -19.32 -27.12 6.53
CA GLU A 477 -18.30 -26.66 5.59
C GLU A 477 -18.91 -26.41 4.21
N ASP A 478 -19.58 -27.41 3.63
CA ASP A 478 -20.11 -27.30 2.28
C ASP A 478 -21.27 -26.29 2.20
N THR A 479 -22.11 -26.22 3.23
CA THR A 479 -23.16 -25.19 3.28
C THR A 479 -22.54 -23.79 3.31
N GLY A 480 -21.54 -23.55 4.16
CA GLY A 480 -20.79 -22.31 4.20
C GLY A 480 -20.18 -21.98 2.83
N MET A 481 -19.50 -22.95 2.23
CA MET A 481 -18.85 -22.83 0.92
C MET A 481 -19.82 -22.41 -0.18
N VAL A 482 -20.98 -23.05 -0.28
CA VAL A 482 -21.95 -22.72 -1.33
C VAL A 482 -22.63 -21.38 -1.11
N ILE A 483 -22.90 -21.00 0.15
CA ILE A 483 -23.38 -19.65 0.49
C ILE A 483 -22.33 -18.60 0.10
N GLY A 484 -21.07 -18.80 0.47
CA GLY A 484 -19.97 -17.91 0.13
C GLY A 484 -19.84 -17.73 -1.38
N ARG A 485 -19.92 -18.82 -2.16
CA ARG A 485 -19.85 -18.75 -3.62
C ARG A 485 -21.03 -17.98 -4.21
N ALA A 486 -22.26 -18.24 -3.75
CA ALA A 486 -23.43 -17.50 -4.20
C ALA A 486 -23.30 -15.99 -3.92
N LEU A 487 -22.76 -15.62 -2.75
CA LEU A 487 -22.46 -14.24 -2.42
C LEU A 487 -21.39 -13.63 -3.36
N LYS A 488 -20.29 -14.36 -3.64
CA LYS A 488 -19.25 -13.92 -4.58
C LYS A 488 -19.84 -13.60 -5.96
N GLU A 489 -20.71 -14.46 -6.49
CA GLU A 489 -21.37 -14.26 -7.80
C GLU A 489 -22.17 -12.95 -7.85
N VAL A 490 -22.89 -12.58 -6.79
CA VAL A 490 -23.64 -11.32 -6.73
C VAL A 490 -22.70 -10.13 -6.57
N LEU A 491 -21.72 -10.23 -5.66
CA LEU A 491 -20.76 -9.15 -5.37
C LEU A 491 -19.97 -8.75 -6.62
N VAL A 492 -19.37 -9.71 -7.33
CA VAL A 492 -18.56 -9.45 -8.53
C VAL A 492 -19.38 -8.71 -9.59
N ARG A 493 -20.64 -9.11 -9.81
CA ARG A 493 -21.54 -8.47 -10.77
C ARG A 493 -21.93 -7.05 -10.38
N ARG A 494 -22.34 -6.85 -9.11
CA ARG A 494 -22.65 -5.52 -8.59
C ARG A 494 -21.45 -4.60 -8.71
N MET A 495 -20.26 -5.12 -8.41
CA MET A 495 -19.00 -4.39 -8.53
C MET A 495 -18.74 -3.94 -9.97
N ARG A 496 -18.88 -4.84 -10.96
CA ARG A 496 -18.75 -4.51 -12.39
C ARG A 496 -19.78 -3.48 -12.86
N ARG A 497 -21.04 -3.64 -12.46
CA ARG A 497 -22.17 -2.85 -12.97
C ARG A 497 -22.19 -1.42 -12.43
N TRP A 498 -22.12 -1.26 -11.12
CA TRP A 498 -22.30 0.04 -10.46
C TRP A 498 -21.37 0.31 -9.28
N GLY A 499 -20.50 -0.65 -8.91
CA GLY A 499 -19.57 -0.51 -7.80
C GLY A 499 -20.24 -0.72 -6.44
N ILE A 500 -19.56 -1.44 -5.55
CA ILE A 500 -19.98 -1.72 -4.18
C ILE A 500 -18.77 -1.63 -3.24
N ASN A 501 -19.00 -1.68 -1.92
CA ASN A 501 -17.89 -1.67 -0.96
C ASN A 501 -16.98 -2.90 -1.13
N GLY A 502 -17.56 -4.10 -1.32
CA GLY A 502 -16.84 -5.37 -1.46
C GLY A 502 -16.16 -5.87 -0.17
N ALA A 503 -16.16 -5.03 0.86
CA ALA A 503 -15.78 -5.35 2.23
C ALA A 503 -16.78 -4.67 3.18
N GLY A 504 -16.99 -5.24 4.35
CA GLY A 504 -17.94 -4.73 5.33
C GLY A 504 -17.64 -5.23 6.74
N SER A 505 -18.29 -4.63 7.72
CA SER A 505 -18.13 -4.95 9.13
C SER A 505 -19.47 -4.87 9.86
N SER A 506 -19.58 -5.57 10.97
CA SER A 506 -20.71 -5.48 11.87
C SER A 506 -20.69 -4.22 12.75
N VAL A 507 -19.73 -3.31 12.53
CA VAL A 507 -19.51 -2.10 13.32
C VAL A 507 -19.99 -0.90 12.51
N SER A 508 -20.96 -0.15 13.04
CA SER A 508 -21.51 1.05 12.40
C SER A 508 -21.32 2.33 13.22
N SER A 509 -21.05 2.19 14.51
CA SER A 509 -20.91 3.27 15.48
C SER A 509 -19.84 2.98 16.54
N GLY A 510 -19.40 4.01 17.26
CA GLY A 510 -18.50 3.83 18.41
C GLY A 510 -19.13 2.97 19.51
N GLU A 511 -20.45 3.02 19.66
CA GLU A 511 -21.19 2.18 20.60
C GLU A 511 -21.08 0.69 20.25
N ASP A 512 -21.16 0.34 18.96
CA ASP A 512 -20.95 -1.02 18.49
C ASP A 512 -19.55 -1.54 18.85
N LEU A 513 -18.53 -0.67 18.78
CA LEU A 513 -17.17 -0.99 19.20
C LEU A 513 -17.08 -1.32 20.69
N ASP A 514 -17.83 -0.63 21.55
CA ASP A 514 -17.68 -0.76 23.00
C ASP A 514 -18.58 -1.88 23.58
N GLN A 515 -19.76 -2.06 23.00
CA GLN A 515 -20.81 -2.89 23.60
C GLN A 515 -20.83 -4.30 23.01
N SER A 516 -20.66 -4.46 21.70
CA SER A 516 -20.81 -5.74 21.01
C SER A 516 -19.72 -6.75 21.42
N PRO A 517 -20.09 -7.91 22.02
CA PRO A 517 -19.10 -8.91 22.44
C PRO A 517 -18.40 -9.59 21.27
N ILE A 518 -19.11 -9.77 20.16
CA ILE A 518 -18.60 -10.34 18.91
C ILE A 518 -18.77 -9.31 17.81
N GLN A 519 -17.71 -9.11 17.03
CA GLN A 519 -17.73 -8.30 15.83
C GLN A 519 -17.13 -9.11 14.69
N VAL A 520 -17.67 -8.92 13.50
CA VAL A 520 -17.22 -9.61 12.29
C VAL A 520 -16.92 -8.57 11.24
N GLY A 521 -15.84 -8.76 10.50
CA GLY A 521 -15.77 -8.16 9.18
C GLY A 521 -15.46 -9.17 8.10
N LEU A 522 -15.65 -8.71 6.88
CA LEU A 522 -15.64 -9.50 5.66
C LEU A 522 -14.96 -8.68 4.57
N SER A 523 -14.05 -9.28 3.82
CA SER A 523 -13.44 -8.69 2.62
C SER A 523 -13.38 -9.73 1.51
N VAL A 524 -14.14 -9.54 0.42
CA VAL A 524 -14.22 -10.53 -0.67
C VAL A 524 -13.16 -10.27 -1.74
N GLU A 525 -11.90 -10.52 -1.39
CA GLU A 525 -10.74 -10.01 -2.13
C GLU A 525 -10.00 -11.04 -3.00
N GLY A 526 -10.61 -12.21 -3.24
CA GLY A 526 -10.05 -13.27 -4.07
C GLY A 526 -9.10 -14.21 -3.33
N ARG A 527 -9.02 -14.11 -1.99
CA ARG A 527 -8.15 -14.93 -1.15
C ARG A 527 -8.94 -15.44 0.06
N LYS A 528 -8.82 -16.73 0.34
CA LYS A 528 -9.40 -17.37 1.52
C LYS A 528 -8.55 -17.05 2.74
N PHE A 529 -9.14 -16.39 3.72
CA PHE A 529 -8.55 -16.26 5.05
C PHE A 529 -9.67 -16.20 6.10
N TRP A 530 -9.44 -16.73 7.29
CA TRP A 530 -10.31 -16.44 8.42
C TRP A 530 -9.58 -16.59 9.74
N LYS A 531 -10.05 -15.86 10.76
CA LYS A 531 -9.44 -15.90 12.10
C LYS A 531 -10.38 -15.40 13.18
N TYR A 532 -10.29 -15.99 14.37
CA TYR A 532 -10.81 -15.38 15.60
C TYR A 532 -9.71 -14.63 16.35
N VAL A 533 -10.04 -13.44 16.83
CA VAL A 533 -9.14 -12.56 17.57
C VAL A 533 -9.75 -12.31 18.96
N PRO A 534 -9.42 -13.14 19.96
CA PRO A 534 -9.88 -12.92 21.33
C PRO A 534 -9.10 -11.78 21.99
N PHE A 535 -9.82 -10.82 22.59
CA PHE A 535 -9.18 -9.65 23.20
C PHE A 535 -8.89 -9.84 24.69
N ALA A 536 -9.70 -10.67 25.36
CA ALA A 536 -9.69 -10.83 26.81
C ALA A 536 -9.02 -12.13 27.29
N MET A 537 -8.56 -12.98 26.38
CA MET A 537 -7.93 -14.28 26.68
C MET A 537 -6.99 -14.70 25.56
N SER A 538 -6.12 -15.68 25.82
CA SER A 538 -5.28 -16.28 24.79
C SER A 538 -6.11 -17.07 23.77
N TYR A 539 -5.55 -17.27 22.57
CA TYR A 539 -6.21 -18.10 21.55
C TYR A 539 -6.44 -19.54 22.03
N GLU A 540 -5.52 -20.10 22.82
CA GLU A 540 -5.67 -21.44 23.38
C GLU A 540 -6.84 -21.53 24.38
N GLU A 541 -6.97 -20.54 25.27
CA GLU A 541 -8.11 -20.45 26.20
C GLU A 541 -9.43 -20.25 25.45
N PHE A 542 -9.44 -19.43 24.41
CA PHE A 542 -10.61 -19.24 23.55
C PHE A 542 -11.02 -20.54 22.88
N ARG A 543 -10.08 -21.31 22.31
CA ARG A 543 -10.39 -22.61 21.69
C ARG A 543 -11.05 -23.57 22.67
N ARG A 544 -10.57 -23.63 23.91
CA ARG A 544 -11.12 -24.51 24.96
C ARG A 544 -12.48 -24.04 25.49
N SER A 545 -12.69 -22.73 25.59
CA SER A 545 -13.90 -22.16 26.21
C SER A 545 -15.04 -21.88 25.23
N PHE A 546 -14.72 -21.72 23.94
CA PHE A 546 -15.70 -21.36 22.92
C PHE A 546 -15.81 -22.39 21.80
N LEU A 547 -14.69 -22.81 21.19
CA LEU A 547 -14.70 -23.55 19.92
C LEU A 547 -14.85 -25.07 20.07
N ILE A 548 -14.04 -25.71 20.91
CA ILE A 548 -13.86 -27.18 20.89
C ILE A 548 -14.65 -27.86 22.00
N GLY A 549 -15.44 -28.87 21.64
CA GLY A 549 -16.09 -29.78 22.60
C GLY A 549 -17.36 -29.20 23.23
N HIS A 550 -18.00 -28.26 22.53
CA HIS A 550 -19.23 -27.60 22.99
C HIS A 550 -20.39 -27.93 22.07
N THR A 551 -21.55 -28.24 22.67
CA THR A 551 -22.81 -28.40 21.94
C THR A 551 -23.69 -27.18 22.17
N VAL A 552 -24.23 -26.61 21.10
CA VAL A 552 -25.00 -25.36 21.11
C VAL A 552 -26.34 -25.51 20.39
N GLY A 553 -27.32 -24.75 20.86
CA GLY A 553 -28.67 -24.74 20.30
C GLY A 553 -29.27 -26.15 20.30
N ARG A 554 -29.83 -26.54 19.16
CA ARG A 554 -30.47 -27.84 18.97
C ARG A 554 -29.47 -28.89 18.48
N GLY A 555 -28.41 -29.13 19.25
CA GLY A 555 -27.47 -30.23 18.99
C GLY A 555 -26.30 -29.90 18.06
N LEU A 556 -26.06 -28.63 17.70
CA LEU A 556 -24.93 -28.25 16.85
C LEU A 556 -23.61 -28.36 17.62
N PHE A 557 -22.57 -28.89 16.98
CA PHE A 557 -21.22 -28.86 17.57
C PHE A 557 -20.51 -27.56 17.17
N SER A 558 -19.88 -26.94 18.15
CA SER A 558 -19.21 -25.65 17.97
C SER A 558 -18.00 -25.76 17.04
N GLU A 559 -17.27 -26.86 17.11
CA GLU A 559 -16.17 -27.16 16.19
C GLU A 559 -16.63 -27.26 14.73
N ASP A 560 -17.81 -27.80 14.46
CA ASP A 560 -18.33 -27.87 13.08
C ASP A 560 -18.83 -26.48 12.61
N LEU A 561 -19.31 -25.63 13.52
CA LEU A 561 -19.66 -24.25 13.18
C LEU A 561 -18.43 -23.41 12.81
N ASP A 562 -17.23 -23.80 13.27
CA ASP A 562 -15.97 -23.25 12.80
C ASP A 562 -15.74 -23.59 11.32
N ASP A 563 -15.98 -24.85 10.94
CA ASP A 563 -15.89 -25.31 9.55
C ASP A 563 -16.87 -24.58 8.62
N PHE A 564 -18.02 -24.12 9.13
CA PHE A 564 -18.91 -23.23 8.36
C PHE A 564 -18.20 -21.91 7.99
N ILE A 565 -17.46 -21.30 8.91
CA ILE A 565 -16.72 -20.04 8.66
C ILE A 565 -15.57 -20.29 7.69
N ASP A 566 -14.85 -21.41 7.86
CA ASP A 566 -13.82 -21.84 6.92
C ASP A 566 -14.37 -22.04 5.51
N GLY A 567 -15.44 -22.83 5.38
CA GLY A 567 -16.14 -23.07 4.13
C GLY A 567 -16.65 -21.78 3.51
N PHE A 568 -17.33 -20.93 4.28
CA PHE A 568 -17.85 -19.63 3.82
C PHE A 568 -16.74 -18.72 3.28
N SER A 569 -15.63 -18.59 4.00
CA SER A 569 -14.48 -17.79 3.54
C SER A 569 -13.89 -18.33 2.23
N GLY A 570 -13.82 -19.66 2.09
CA GLY A 570 -13.35 -20.34 0.88
C GLY A 570 -14.28 -20.13 -0.31
N GLY A 571 -15.59 -20.31 -0.11
CA GLY A 571 -16.60 -20.09 -1.15
C GLY A 571 -16.67 -18.64 -1.60
N ALA A 572 -16.61 -17.71 -0.66
CA ALA A 572 -16.58 -16.28 -0.94
C ALA A 572 -15.25 -15.85 -1.60
N MET A 573 -14.19 -16.65 -1.47
CA MET A 573 -12.81 -16.27 -1.78
C MET A 573 -12.47 -14.96 -1.05
N GLY A 574 -12.74 -14.91 0.24
CA GLY A 574 -12.60 -13.72 1.06
C GLY A 574 -12.01 -13.97 2.44
N SER A 575 -11.66 -12.86 3.08
CA SER A 575 -11.15 -12.78 4.44
C SER A 575 -12.30 -12.56 5.43
N VAL A 576 -12.38 -13.36 6.50
CA VAL A 576 -13.34 -13.21 7.61
C VAL A 576 -12.59 -13.12 8.92
N VAL A 577 -12.62 -11.96 9.57
CA VAL A 577 -12.04 -11.82 10.92
C VAL A 577 -13.16 -11.60 11.93
N VAL A 578 -13.08 -12.34 13.03
CA VAL A 578 -14.05 -12.33 14.13
C VAL A 578 -13.37 -11.84 15.40
N HIS A 579 -13.68 -10.63 15.85
CA HIS A 579 -13.18 -10.12 17.14
C HIS A 579 -14.08 -10.62 18.27
N ILE A 580 -13.47 -11.23 19.28
CA ILE A 580 -14.14 -11.66 20.51
C ILE A 580 -13.70 -10.74 21.64
N ARG A 581 -14.43 -9.63 21.81
CA ARG A 581 -14.07 -8.54 22.71
C ARG A 581 -14.26 -8.88 24.17
N LYS A 582 -15.34 -9.59 24.46
CA LYS A 582 -15.71 -10.01 25.82
C LYS A 582 -15.93 -11.52 25.81
N PRO A 583 -15.56 -12.24 26.89
CA PRO A 583 -15.89 -13.65 27.03
C PRO A 583 -17.39 -13.85 26.87
N VAL A 584 -17.78 -14.81 26.03
CA VAL A 584 -19.17 -15.20 25.78
C VAL A 584 -19.26 -16.72 25.76
N THR A 585 -20.42 -17.25 26.14
CA THR A 585 -20.65 -18.69 26.04
C THR A 585 -20.88 -19.09 24.58
N PRO A 586 -20.52 -20.33 24.17
CA PRO A 586 -20.83 -20.85 22.83
C PRO A 586 -22.31 -20.65 22.44
N GLN A 587 -23.22 -20.92 23.39
CA GLN A 587 -24.68 -20.84 23.20
C GLN A 587 -25.17 -19.43 22.83
N GLU A 588 -24.53 -18.40 23.36
CA GLU A 588 -24.86 -16.99 23.08
C GLU A 588 -24.06 -16.45 21.88
N GLY A 589 -22.79 -16.84 21.78
CA GLY A 589 -21.85 -16.29 20.82
C GLY A 589 -22.11 -16.71 19.38
N TRP A 590 -22.43 -17.97 19.09
CA TRP A 590 -22.69 -18.40 17.71
C TRP A 590 -23.85 -17.64 17.04
N PRO A 591 -25.02 -17.47 17.69
CA PRO A 591 -26.07 -16.59 17.15
C PRO A 591 -25.62 -15.14 16.95
N MET A 592 -24.78 -14.59 17.83
CA MET A 592 -24.24 -13.24 17.67
C MET A 592 -23.30 -13.14 16.46
N LEU A 593 -22.43 -14.14 16.28
CA LEU A 593 -21.48 -14.22 15.19
C LEU A 593 -22.19 -14.27 13.84
N PHE A 594 -23.19 -15.15 13.67
CA PHE A 594 -23.94 -15.25 12.41
C PHE A 594 -24.68 -13.96 12.06
N ARG A 595 -25.27 -13.26 13.05
CA ARG A 595 -25.89 -11.94 12.85
C ARG A 595 -24.86 -10.86 12.49
N ALA A 596 -23.70 -10.87 13.14
CA ALA A 596 -22.60 -9.95 12.85
C ALA A 596 -22.05 -10.17 11.43
N LEU A 597 -21.85 -11.43 11.03
CA LEU A 597 -21.48 -11.79 9.65
C LEU A 597 -22.54 -11.31 8.65
N GLY A 598 -23.83 -11.50 8.94
CA GLY A 598 -24.91 -10.97 8.12
C GLY A 598 -24.83 -9.44 7.97
N THR A 599 -24.58 -8.72 9.05
CA THR A 599 -24.41 -7.25 9.02
C THR A 599 -23.19 -6.84 8.16
N ALA A 600 -22.08 -7.56 8.26
CA ALA A 600 -20.90 -7.33 7.42
C ALA A 600 -21.19 -7.61 5.93
N ILE A 601 -21.97 -8.65 5.62
CA ILE A 601 -22.45 -8.94 4.25
C ILE A 601 -23.30 -7.79 3.71
N ALA A 602 -24.22 -7.24 4.52
CA ALA A 602 -25.04 -6.11 4.12
C ALA A 602 -24.18 -4.90 3.72
N GLU A 603 -23.18 -4.56 4.54
CA GLU A 603 -22.27 -3.46 4.22
C GLU A 603 -21.40 -3.75 2.99
N ALA A 604 -20.91 -4.98 2.83
CA ALA A 604 -20.13 -5.36 1.65
C ALA A 604 -20.94 -5.21 0.34
N LEU A 605 -22.25 -5.43 0.39
CA LEU A 605 -23.20 -5.28 -0.71
C LEU A 605 -23.66 -3.83 -0.95
N GLU A 606 -23.36 -2.88 -0.05
CA GLU A 606 -23.75 -1.47 -0.21
C GLU A 606 -23.09 -0.85 -1.45
N ARG A 607 -23.86 0.00 -2.14
CA ARG A 607 -23.44 0.63 -3.40
C ARG A 607 -22.33 1.64 -3.14
N ASN A 608 -21.27 1.55 -3.94
CA ASN A 608 -20.14 2.46 -3.91
C ASN A 608 -19.67 2.75 -5.34
N PRO A 609 -20.21 3.81 -5.98
CA PRO A 609 -19.90 4.12 -7.38
C PRO A 609 -18.43 4.40 -7.66
N SER A 610 -17.68 4.89 -6.67
CA SER A 610 -16.24 5.16 -6.81
C SER A 610 -15.43 3.89 -7.08
N ARG A 611 -15.96 2.73 -6.67
CA ARG A 611 -15.33 1.41 -6.81
C ARG A 611 -15.83 0.62 -8.01
N LYS A 612 -16.63 1.22 -8.90
CA LYS A 612 -17.16 0.54 -10.09
C LYS A 612 -16.02 -0.06 -10.93
N GLY A 613 -16.13 -1.36 -11.21
CA GLY A 613 -15.15 -2.10 -12.01
C GLY A 613 -13.82 -2.38 -11.32
N VAL A 614 -13.71 -2.11 -10.02
CA VAL A 614 -12.49 -2.34 -9.22
C VAL A 614 -12.67 -3.59 -8.39
N THR A 615 -11.62 -4.35 -8.17
CA THR A 615 -11.69 -5.46 -7.21
C THR A 615 -11.98 -4.99 -5.79
N PRO A 616 -12.55 -5.85 -4.94
CA PRO A 616 -12.60 -5.58 -3.51
C PRO A 616 -11.20 -5.47 -2.87
N GLY A 617 -10.20 -6.19 -3.36
CA GLY A 617 -8.77 -6.07 -3.01
C GLY A 617 -7.97 -5.13 -3.94
N VAL A 618 -6.64 -5.03 -3.73
CA VAL A 618 -5.74 -4.13 -4.52
C VAL A 618 -5.31 -4.70 -5.88
N LYS A 619 -5.47 -6.01 -6.08
CA LYS A 619 -4.92 -6.75 -7.23
C LYS A 619 -5.66 -6.53 -8.57
N ALA A 620 -6.75 -5.78 -8.58
CA ALA A 620 -7.50 -5.35 -9.78
C ALA A 620 -8.05 -6.49 -10.70
N THR A 621 -7.96 -7.76 -10.33
CA THR A 621 -8.60 -8.90 -11.04
C THR A 621 -9.86 -9.41 -10.32
N LEU A 622 -11.02 -9.24 -10.95
CA LEU A 622 -12.33 -9.66 -10.43
C LEU A 622 -12.62 -11.16 -10.61
N ASP A 623 -11.78 -11.85 -11.38
CA ASP A 623 -11.89 -13.26 -11.73
C ASP A 623 -11.01 -14.11 -10.81
#